data_AF-A0A7S1QJS6-F1
#
_entry.id   AF-A0A7S1QJS6-F1
#
_cell.length_a   1.000
_cell.length_b   1.000
_cell.length_c   1.000
_cell.angle_alpha   90.00
_cell.angle_beta   90.00
_cell.angle_gamma   90.00
#
_symmetry.space_group_name_H-M   'P 1'
#
loop_
_entity.id
_entity.type
_entity.pdbx_description
1 polymer ?
#
loop_
_entity_poly.entity_id
_entity_poly.type
_entity_poly.pdbx_seq_one_letter_code
_entity_poly.pdbx_strand_id
1 'polypeptide(L)'
;VLRSKALTSGWMWFDFVLLVLSSIDTAERLSIGATKYLSVNPAMMRSARIARVMRMVKVLKSQQAFTSLFLLLKSLQASKHALLWSVLLIFSTMTCVGMLVNQLIYGYLTDVSLSVDDRREVYEYFGTYTRMLITMFEVTLGNWAPPSRVLMTRVSEWWGLFIVVYRCILCFAMVNVTAAVFITETNRVAAEDDEVMIMRKERARQGSTRRLKAAFEELGHSEGTVSWEDFQQFASDDVMKQFLATEDLEVSDLGQLFSMMDTGDGTVNFQDFVAAIMANRGFAKNINLVSLVTTARDMSARLEAIEKRLCAGSC
;
A
#
# COMPACT_ATOMS: atom_id res chain seq x y z
N VAL A 1 25.91 16.87 9.83
CA VAL A 1 24.91 16.17 8.98
C VAL A 1 23.59 15.86 9.71
N LEU A 2 23.60 15.33 10.95
CA LEU A 2 22.38 15.01 11.72
C LEU A 2 21.48 16.22 12.08
N ARG A 3 22.05 17.41 12.33
CA ARG A 3 21.27 18.62 12.68
C ARG A 3 20.48 19.23 11.52
N SER A 4 20.89 19.01 10.27
CA SER A 4 20.20 19.53 9.08
C SER A 4 19.01 18.67 8.66
N LYS A 5 19.09 17.35 8.86
CA LYS A 5 17.94 16.43 8.65
C LYS A 5 16.86 16.54 9.73
N ALA A 6 17.18 17.12 10.89
CA ALA A 6 16.21 17.35 11.96
C ALA A 6 15.13 18.38 11.55
N LEU A 7 15.54 19.48 10.89
CA LEU A 7 14.64 20.57 10.48
C LEU A 7 13.72 20.22 9.29
N THR A 8 14.00 19.13 8.57
CA THR A 8 13.20 18.64 7.44
C THR A 8 12.21 17.54 7.84
N SER A 9 12.26 17.06 9.09
CA SER A 9 11.32 16.06 9.59
C SER A 9 9.98 16.71 9.94
N GLY A 10 8.93 16.39 9.17
CA GLY A 10 7.57 16.90 9.42
C GLY A 10 7.04 16.58 10.81
N TRP A 11 7.51 15.49 11.43
CA TRP A 11 7.20 15.12 12.81
C TRP A 11 7.77 16.11 13.83
N MET A 12 8.94 16.68 13.55
CA MET A 12 9.58 17.64 14.44
C MET A 12 8.87 19.00 14.40
N TRP A 13 8.41 19.40 13.22
CA TRP A 13 7.55 20.58 13.04
C TRP A 13 6.18 20.40 13.70
N PHE A 14 5.55 19.24 13.54
CA PHE A 14 4.31 18.90 14.23
C PHE A 14 4.48 18.96 15.76
N ASP A 15 5.57 18.40 16.28
CA ASP A 15 5.91 18.44 17.70
C ASP A 15 6.15 19.86 18.22
N PHE A 16 6.84 20.69 17.43
CA PHE A 16 7.07 22.09 17.73
C PHE A 16 5.75 22.88 17.79
N VAL A 17 4.85 22.70 16.83
CA VAL A 17 3.53 23.35 16.80
C VAL A 17 2.69 22.94 18.03
N LEU A 18 2.67 21.65 18.39
CA LEU A 18 1.97 21.18 19.58
C LEU A 18 2.58 21.71 20.88
N LEU A 19 3.89 21.90 20.92
CA LEU A 19 4.59 22.47 22.07
C LEU A 19 4.22 23.95 22.23
N VAL A 20 4.25 24.72 21.13
CA VAL A 20 3.84 26.13 21.10
C VAL A 20 2.38 26.31 21.54
N LEU A 21 1.45 25.54 20.98
CA LEU A 21 0.02 25.61 21.33
C LEU A 21 -0.23 25.30 22.82
N SER A 22 0.52 24.35 23.38
CA SER A 22 0.39 24.02 24.80
C SER A 22 1.07 25.02 25.72
N SER A 23 2.17 25.66 25.30
CA SER A 23 2.79 26.73 26.06
C SER A 23 1.87 27.95 26.12
N ILE A 24 1.13 28.24 25.04
CA ILE A 24 0.10 29.30 25.04
C ILE A 24 -1.02 28.96 26.05
N ASP A 25 -1.60 27.74 26.01
CA ASP A 25 -2.61 27.30 27.00
C ASP A 25 -2.10 27.36 28.45
N THR A 26 -0.80 27.05 28.67
CA THR A 26 -0.21 27.07 30.02
C THR A 26 0.08 28.49 30.49
N ALA A 27 0.60 29.35 29.62
CA ALA A 27 0.84 30.76 29.90
C ALA A 27 -0.47 31.50 30.18
N GLU A 28 -1.54 31.20 29.43
CA GLU A 28 -2.88 31.76 29.65
C GLU A 28 -3.45 31.32 31.01
N ARG A 29 -3.32 30.04 31.38
CA ARG A 29 -3.76 29.54 32.70
C ARG A 29 -3.00 30.18 33.85
N LEU A 30 -1.71 30.44 33.66
CA LEU A 30 -0.86 31.09 34.65
C LEU A 30 -1.17 32.60 34.75
N SER A 31 -1.45 33.26 33.63
CA SER A 31 -1.82 34.68 33.59
C SER A 31 -3.22 34.98 34.12
N ILE A 32 -4.15 34.01 34.03
CA ILE A 32 -5.49 34.11 34.67
C ILE A 32 -5.38 34.28 36.20
N GLY A 33 -4.27 33.86 36.82
CA GLY A 33 -3.98 34.12 38.24
C GLY A 33 -3.43 35.53 38.56
N ALA A 34 -2.96 36.29 37.56
CA ALA A 34 -2.22 37.54 37.80
C ALA A 34 -2.77 38.78 37.06
N THR A 35 -3.48 38.65 35.93
CA THR A 35 -4.05 39.82 35.22
C THR A 35 -5.36 39.50 34.51
N LYS A 36 -6.43 40.19 34.92
CA LYS A 36 -7.82 40.03 34.45
C LYS A 36 -8.12 40.79 33.15
N TYR A 37 -7.13 41.00 32.28
CA TYR A 37 -7.20 41.97 31.16
C TYR A 37 -7.00 41.41 29.75
N LEU A 38 -6.75 40.10 29.57
CA LEU A 38 -6.81 39.49 28.23
C LEU A 38 -8.16 38.81 28.04
N SER A 39 -9.05 39.43 27.26
CA SER A 39 -10.31 38.87 26.79
C SER A 39 -10.07 37.82 25.70
N VAL A 40 -9.51 36.66 26.09
CA VAL A 40 -9.36 35.53 25.18
C VAL A 40 -10.72 34.84 25.00
N ASN A 41 -11.11 34.62 23.75
CA ASN A 41 -12.36 33.99 23.39
C ASN A 41 -12.45 32.56 23.99
N PRO A 42 -13.53 32.21 24.73
CA PRO A 42 -13.73 30.86 25.29
C PRO A 42 -13.62 29.73 24.25
N ALA A 43 -13.87 30.02 22.96
CA ALA A 43 -13.66 29.08 21.86
C ALA A 43 -12.18 28.70 21.67
N MET A 44 -11.23 29.62 21.88
CA MET A 44 -9.79 29.34 21.82
C MET A 44 -9.36 28.41 22.96
N MET A 45 -9.84 28.66 24.18
CA MET A 45 -9.62 27.77 25.33
C MET A 45 -10.19 26.35 25.13
N ARG A 46 -11.29 26.22 24.37
CA ARG A 46 -11.86 24.92 23.99
C ARG A 46 -10.99 24.23 22.94
N SER A 47 -10.49 24.97 21.95
CA SER A 47 -9.61 24.44 20.90
C SER A 47 -8.25 23.97 21.44
N ALA A 48 -7.70 24.64 22.47
CA ALA A 48 -6.46 24.23 23.14
C ALA A 48 -6.54 22.82 23.79
N ARG A 49 -7.73 22.35 24.15
CA ARG A 49 -7.93 20.97 24.66
C ARG A 49 -7.69 19.93 23.57
N ILE A 50 -8.00 20.24 22.31
CA ILE A 50 -7.76 19.36 21.16
C ILE A 50 -6.26 19.13 20.97
N ALA A 51 -5.42 20.15 21.22
CA ALA A 51 -3.97 20.00 21.18
C ALA A 51 -3.43 18.96 22.18
N ARG A 52 -4.11 18.77 23.33
CA ARG A 52 -3.75 17.72 24.31
C ARG A 52 -4.07 16.32 23.79
N VAL A 53 -5.22 16.14 23.13
CA VAL A 53 -5.60 14.88 22.49
C VAL A 53 -4.68 14.56 21.31
N MET A 54 -4.30 15.59 20.53
CA MET A 54 -3.33 15.44 19.44
C MET A 54 -1.94 14.97 19.91
N ARG A 55 -1.57 15.15 21.18
CA ARG A 55 -0.35 14.53 21.73
C ARG A 55 -0.44 13.02 21.84
N MET A 56 -1.64 12.46 22.02
CA MET A 56 -1.84 11.01 22.02
C MET A 56 -1.59 10.40 20.63
N VAL A 57 -1.67 11.19 19.55
CA VAL A 57 -1.26 10.75 18.19
C VAL A 57 0.22 10.34 18.17
N LYS A 58 1.06 10.87 19.08
CA LYS A 58 2.45 10.42 19.23
C LYS A 58 2.56 8.96 19.69
N VAL A 59 1.62 8.46 20.47
CA VAL A 59 1.60 7.05 20.90
C VAL A 59 1.42 6.13 19.69
N LEU A 60 0.77 6.61 18.63
CA LEU A 60 0.55 5.87 17.39
C LEU A 60 1.85 5.70 16.58
N LYS A 61 2.90 6.48 16.87
CA LYS A 61 4.23 6.35 16.24
C LYS A 61 4.94 5.05 16.61
N SER A 62 4.61 4.46 17.77
CA SER A 62 5.36 3.34 18.36
C SER A 62 4.65 1.99 18.26
N GLN A 63 3.56 1.90 17.50
CA GLN A 63 2.72 0.70 17.45
C GLN A 63 2.73 0.12 16.03
N GLN A 64 3.13 -1.15 15.89
CA GLN A 64 3.13 -1.90 14.63
C GLN A 64 1.74 -1.93 13.95
N ALA A 65 0.66 -1.74 14.71
CA ALA A 65 -0.70 -1.60 14.19
C ALA A 65 -0.85 -0.41 13.21
N PHE A 66 -0.05 0.64 13.35
CA PHE A 66 -0.09 1.81 12.46
C PHE A 66 0.75 1.66 11.21
N THR A 67 1.64 0.67 11.12
CA THR A 67 2.42 0.41 9.90
C THR A 67 1.50 0.17 8.71
N SER A 68 0.42 -0.59 8.89
CA SER A 68 -0.62 -0.78 7.88
C SER A 68 -1.35 0.52 7.52
N LEU A 69 -1.67 1.38 8.50
CA LEU A 69 -2.30 2.68 8.24
C LEU A 69 -1.35 3.64 7.50
N PHE A 70 -0.08 3.68 7.88
CA PHE A 70 0.95 4.48 7.22
C PHE A 70 1.16 4.01 5.79
N LEU A 71 1.11 2.71 5.52
CA LEU A 71 1.16 2.17 4.16
C LEU A 71 -0.04 2.66 3.34
N LEU A 72 -1.25 2.60 3.89
CA LEU A 72 -2.45 3.13 3.23
C LEU A 72 -2.31 4.64 2.95
N LEU A 73 -1.83 5.42 3.91
CA LEU A 73 -1.60 6.87 3.73
C LEU A 73 -0.53 7.17 2.68
N LYS A 74 0.60 6.44 2.67
CA LYS A 74 1.62 6.57 1.63
C LYS A 74 1.05 6.20 0.26
N SER A 75 0.22 5.15 0.18
CA SER A 75 -0.43 4.75 -1.07
C SER A 75 -1.40 5.82 -1.59
N LEU A 76 -2.16 6.46 -0.68
CA LEU A 76 -3.02 7.58 -1.02
C LEU A 76 -2.21 8.79 -1.51
N GLN A 77 -1.08 9.10 -0.85
CA GLN A 77 -0.19 10.19 -1.26
C GLN A 77 0.46 9.94 -2.63
N ALA A 78 0.86 8.70 -2.92
CA ALA A 78 1.38 8.33 -4.23
C ALA A 78 0.30 8.44 -5.33
N SER A 79 -0.94 8.07 -5.00
CA SER A 79 -2.08 8.10 -5.92
C SER A 79 -2.65 9.51 -6.16
N LYS A 80 -2.13 10.56 -5.49
CA LYS A 80 -2.70 11.91 -5.53
C LYS A 80 -2.86 12.46 -6.96
N HIS A 81 -1.92 12.16 -7.85
CA HIS A 81 -1.96 12.64 -9.24
C HIS A 81 -3.03 11.90 -10.03
N ALA A 82 -3.09 10.57 -9.92
CA ALA A 82 -4.08 9.77 -10.62
C ALA A 82 -5.50 10.06 -10.11
N LEU A 83 -5.67 10.31 -8.80
CA LEU A 83 -6.93 10.76 -8.22
C LEU A 83 -7.34 12.13 -8.77
N LEU A 84 -6.40 13.10 -8.82
CA LEU A 84 -6.68 14.43 -9.35
C LEU A 84 -7.15 14.35 -10.80
N TRP A 85 -6.46 13.61 -11.66
CA TRP A 85 -6.84 13.43 -13.06
C TRP A 85 -8.19 12.72 -13.21
N SER A 86 -8.47 11.73 -12.36
CA SER A 86 -9.78 11.05 -12.35
C SER A 86 -10.89 12.03 -12.00
N VAL A 87 -10.72 12.83 -10.93
CA VAL A 87 -11.68 13.86 -10.52
C VAL A 87 -11.89 14.91 -11.62
N LEU A 88 -10.82 15.33 -12.30
CA LEU A 88 -10.92 16.28 -13.40
C LEU A 88 -11.69 15.71 -14.60
N LEU A 89 -11.44 14.45 -14.97
CA LEU A 89 -12.15 13.77 -16.06
C LEU A 89 -13.65 13.63 -15.75
N ILE A 90 -13.97 13.24 -14.51
CA ILE A 90 -15.33 13.18 -13.98
C ILE A 90 -16.00 14.55 -14.08
N PHE A 91 -15.36 15.56 -13.51
CA PHE A 91 -15.89 16.93 -13.47
C PHE A 91 -16.13 17.49 -14.88
N SER A 92 -15.20 17.23 -15.80
CA SER A 92 -15.33 17.60 -17.21
C SER A 92 -16.52 16.91 -17.88
N THR A 93 -16.66 15.59 -17.72
CA THR A 93 -17.75 14.81 -18.32
C THR A 93 -19.11 15.27 -17.77
N MET A 94 -19.21 15.48 -16.46
CA MET A 94 -20.43 15.98 -15.81
C MET A 94 -20.82 17.36 -16.33
N THR A 95 -19.84 18.25 -16.50
CA THR A 95 -20.07 19.60 -17.04
C THR A 95 -20.55 19.55 -18.48
N CYS A 96 -19.92 18.73 -19.33
CA CYS A 96 -20.33 18.56 -20.72
C CYS A 96 -21.76 18.02 -20.83
N VAL A 97 -22.09 16.95 -20.10
CA VAL A 97 -23.44 16.37 -20.14
C VAL A 97 -24.46 17.33 -19.55
N GLY A 98 -24.15 18.00 -18.44
CA GLY A 98 -25.07 18.95 -17.84
C GLY A 98 -25.36 20.16 -18.73
N MET A 99 -24.34 20.70 -19.43
CA MET A 99 -24.55 21.73 -20.44
C MET A 99 -25.45 21.24 -21.57
N LEU A 100 -25.26 20.00 -22.03
CA LEU A 100 -26.14 19.38 -23.03
C LEU A 100 -27.59 19.30 -22.52
N VAL A 101 -27.81 18.86 -21.28
CA VAL A 101 -29.15 18.84 -20.67
C VAL A 101 -29.76 20.23 -20.63
N ASN A 102 -29.02 21.23 -20.13
CA ASN A 102 -29.47 22.63 -20.09
C ASN A 102 -29.85 23.15 -21.49
N GLN A 103 -29.09 22.80 -22.52
CA GLN A 103 -29.39 23.20 -23.90
C GLN A 103 -30.65 22.51 -24.44
N LEU A 104 -30.85 21.23 -24.15
CA LEU A 104 -32.01 20.46 -24.63
C LEU A 104 -33.32 20.90 -23.98
N ILE A 105 -33.29 21.33 -22.71
CA ILE A 105 -34.48 21.84 -22.00
C ILE A 105 -34.73 23.33 -22.23
N TYR A 106 -33.82 24.04 -22.90
CA TYR A 106 -33.93 25.49 -23.10
C TYR A 106 -35.25 25.89 -23.79
N GLY A 107 -35.69 25.11 -24.79
CA GLY A 107 -36.98 25.31 -25.45
C GLY A 107 -38.16 25.17 -24.48
N TYR A 108 -38.13 24.17 -23.60
CA TYR A 108 -39.16 23.98 -22.56
C TYR A 108 -39.19 25.14 -21.55
N LEU A 109 -38.02 25.66 -21.15
CA LEU A 109 -37.92 26.76 -20.20
C LEU A 109 -38.42 28.10 -20.76
N THR A 110 -38.27 28.31 -22.08
CA THR A 110 -38.64 29.57 -22.75
C THR A 110 -40.07 29.57 -23.29
N ASP A 111 -40.73 28.42 -23.35
CA ASP A 111 -42.12 28.32 -23.80
C ASP A 111 -43.09 28.96 -22.80
N VAL A 112 -43.71 30.06 -23.21
CA VAL A 112 -44.64 30.85 -22.38
C VAL A 112 -45.98 30.13 -22.20
N SER A 113 -46.33 29.17 -23.07
CA SER A 113 -47.59 28.43 -23.02
C SER A 113 -47.65 27.41 -21.88
N LEU A 114 -46.49 27.01 -21.34
CA LEU A 114 -46.38 26.03 -20.27
C LEU A 114 -46.57 26.66 -18.88
N SER A 115 -46.94 25.83 -17.90
CA SER A 115 -47.07 26.22 -16.50
C SER A 115 -45.80 26.93 -15.99
N VAL A 116 -45.99 28.05 -15.29
CA VAL A 116 -44.87 28.81 -14.69
C VAL A 116 -44.22 28.01 -13.56
N ASP A 117 -45.01 27.27 -12.79
CA ASP A 117 -44.53 26.49 -11.66
C ASP A 117 -43.66 25.31 -12.13
N ASP A 118 -44.07 24.61 -13.18
CA ASP A 118 -43.29 23.49 -13.74
C ASP A 118 -41.96 23.98 -14.34
N ARG A 119 -41.97 25.12 -15.03
CA ARG A 119 -40.75 25.74 -15.57
C ARG A 119 -39.82 26.21 -14.46
N ARG A 120 -40.37 26.73 -13.36
CA ARG A 120 -39.58 27.15 -12.20
C ARG A 120 -38.88 25.98 -11.53
N GLU A 121 -39.57 24.86 -11.32
CA GLU A 121 -38.94 23.65 -10.75
C GLU A 121 -37.76 23.16 -11.60
N VAL A 122 -37.94 23.09 -12.93
CA VAL A 122 -36.85 22.68 -13.85
C VAL A 122 -35.71 23.71 -13.85
N TYR A 123 -36.04 25.00 -13.79
CA TYR A 123 -35.05 26.08 -13.72
C TYR A 123 -34.21 26.05 -12.43
N GLU A 124 -34.80 25.67 -11.30
CA GLU A 124 -34.10 25.60 -10.02
C GLU A 124 -32.95 24.58 -10.05
N TYR A 125 -33.13 23.47 -10.78
CA TYR A 125 -32.11 22.44 -10.98
C TYR A 125 -31.16 22.72 -12.15
N PHE A 126 -31.68 23.10 -13.31
CA PHE A 126 -30.88 23.14 -14.54
C PHE A 126 -30.75 24.53 -15.16
N GLY A 127 -31.40 25.56 -14.63
CA GLY A 127 -31.57 26.85 -15.33
C GLY A 127 -30.30 27.67 -15.55
N THR A 128 -29.29 27.54 -14.68
CA THR A 128 -28.01 28.25 -14.82
C THR A 128 -26.85 27.26 -14.79
N TYR A 129 -25.69 27.68 -15.29
CA TYR A 129 -24.48 26.85 -15.28
C TYR A 129 -24.15 26.27 -13.89
N THR A 130 -24.13 27.12 -12.85
CA THR A 130 -23.79 26.68 -11.49
C THR A 130 -24.85 25.73 -10.91
N ARG A 131 -26.14 25.98 -11.18
CA ARG A 131 -27.24 25.10 -10.74
C ARG A 131 -27.13 23.75 -11.42
N MET A 132 -26.97 23.74 -12.74
CA MET A 132 -26.74 22.53 -13.53
C MET A 132 -25.53 21.76 -13.03
N LEU A 133 -24.41 22.44 -12.74
CA LEU A 133 -23.20 21.79 -12.24
C LEU A 133 -23.43 21.09 -10.89
N ILE A 134 -24.09 21.77 -9.96
CA ILE A 134 -24.46 21.20 -8.66
C ILE A 134 -25.45 20.04 -8.83
N THR A 135 -26.44 20.19 -9.70
CA THR A 135 -27.43 19.14 -9.99
C THR A 135 -26.77 17.90 -10.60
N MET A 136 -25.85 18.07 -11.56
CA MET A 136 -25.09 16.96 -12.13
C MET A 136 -24.16 16.33 -11.08
N PHE A 137 -23.60 17.13 -10.16
CA PHE A 137 -22.89 16.64 -8.98
C PHE A 137 -23.76 15.74 -8.11
N GLU A 138 -24.97 16.19 -7.78
CA GLU A 138 -25.94 15.43 -7.01
C GLU A 138 -26.38 14.15 -7.75
N VAL A 139 -26.66 14.22 -9.05
CA VAL A 139 -27.04 13.06 -9.88
C VAL A 139 -25.94 12.00 -9.93
N THR A 140 -24.68 12.42 -9.96
CA THR A 140 -23.54 11.50 -10.13
C THR A 140 -23.06 10.91 -8.80
N LEU A 141 -22.97 11.72 -7.74
CA LEU A 141 -22.33 11.32 -6.47
C LEU A 141 -23.31 11.23 -5.28
N GLY A 142 -24.52 11.79 -5.41
CA GLY A 142 -25.50 11.87 -4.34
C GLY A 142 -26.84 11.26 -4.73
N ASN A 143 -27.92 11.98 -4.38
CA ASN A 143 -29.28 11.54 -4.65
C ASN A 143 -29.73 11.93 -6.06
N TRP A 144 -29.72 10.96 -6.97
CA TRP A 144 -30.14 11.18 -8.34
C TRP A 144 -31.65 11.30 -8.53
N ALA A 145 -32.46 10.75 -7.62
CA ALA A 145 -33.88 10.57 -7.88
C ALA A 145 -34.67 11.91 -7.97
N PRO A 146 -34.50 12.90 -7.07
CA PRO A 146 -35.24 14.16 -7.14
C PRO A 146 -35.04 14.95 -8.45
N PRO A 147 -33.81 15.30 -8.88
CA PRO A 147 -33.63 16.05 -10.12
C PRO A 147 -34.06 15.24 -11.36
N SER A 148 -33.91 13.92 -11.32
CA SER A 148 -34.35 13.04 -12.41
C SER A 148 -35.86 12.98 -12.54
N ARG A 149 -36.57 12.89 -11.41
CA ARG A 149 -38.04 12.87 -11.39
C ARG A 149 -38.60 14.18 -11.90
N VAL A 150 -38.02 15.32 -11.54
CA VAL A 150 -38.45 16.63 -12.05
C VAL A 150 -38.35 16.70 -13.58
N LEU A 151 -37.22 16.29 -14.17
CA LEU A 151 -37.08 16.20 -15.63
C LEU A 151 -38.11 15.24 -16.25
N MET A 152 -38.32 14.08 -15.61
CA MET A 152 -39.20 13.02 -16.11
C MET A 152 -40.68 13.44 -16.09
N THR A 153 -41.15 14.04 -14.99
CA THR A 153 -42.57 14.38 -14.80
C THR A 153 -42.94 15.71 -15.43
N ARG A 154 -42.01 16.67 -15.49
CA ARG A 154 -42.29 18.02 -16.02
C ARG A 154 -42.03 18.12 -17.52
N VAL A 155 -40.94 17.54 -18.02
CA VAL A 155 -40.51 17.71 -19.41
C VAL A 155 -40.93 16.53 -20.29
N SER A 156 -40.45 15.32 -19.98
CA SER A 156 -40.75 14.10 -20.75
C SER A 156 -40.26 12.85 -20.04
N GLU A 157 -41.01 11.76 -20.11
CA GLU A 157 -40.62 10.47 -19.52
C GLU A 157 -39.29 9.91 -20.07
N TRP A 158 -38.92 10.27 -21.31
CA TRP A 158 -37.66 9.87 -21.95
C TRP A 158 -36.42 10.33 -21.18
N TRP A 159 -36.52 11.41 -20.39
CA TRP A 159 -35.44 11.85 -19.52
C TRP A 159 -35.07 10.83 -18.45
N GLY A 160 -36.02 10.01 -18.01
CA GLY A 160 -35.75 8.90 -17.08
C GLY A 160 -34.76 7.90 -17.66
N LEU A 161 -34.98 7.49 -18.92
CA LEU A 161 -34.07 6.57 -19.62
C LEU A 161 -32.69 7.19 -19.82
N PHE A 162 -32.63 8.45 -20.25
CA PHE A 162 -31.37 9.18 -20.43
C PHE A 162 -30.53 9.20 -19.15
N ILE A 163 -31.13 9.53 -18.00
CA ILE A 163 -30.40 9.62 -16.73
C ILE A 163 -29.97 8.25 -16.22
N VAL A 164 -30.79 7.21 -16.41
CA VAL A 164 -30.41 5.84 -16.06
C VAL A 164 -29.19 5.39 -16.89
N VAL A 165 -29.20 5.62 -18.21
CA VAL A 165 -28.07 5.30 -19.07
C VAL A 165 -26.82 6.10 -18.68
N TYR A 166 -26.97 7.42 -18.48
CA TYR A 166 -25.89 8.28 -17.97
C TYR A 166 -25.28 7.71 -16.69
N ARG A 167 -26.12 7.34 -15.71
CA ARG A 167 -25.67 6.83 -14.42
C ARG A 167 -25.03 5.45 -14.54
N CYS A 168 -25.57 4.57 -15.37
CA CYS A 168 -24.96 3.26 -15.63
C CYS A 168 -23.56 3.42 -16.23
N ILE A 169 -23.39 4.29 -17.23
CA ILE A 169 -22.08 4.49 -17.85
C ILE A 169 -21.14 5.17 -16.86
N LEU A 170 -21.52 6.32 -16.30
CA LEU A 170 -20.62 7.11 -15.47
C LEU A 170 -20.37 6.50 -14.10
N CYS A 171 -21.36 6.01 -13.35
CA CYS A 171 -21.10 5.45 -12.02
C CYS A 171 -20.33 4.12 -12.12
N PHE A 172 -20.68 3.21 -13.03
CA PHE A 172 -19.91 1.97 -13.16
C PHE A 172 -18.51 2.24 -13.70
N ALA A 173 -18.36 3.05 -14.76
CA ALA A 173 -17.04 3.36 -15.29
C ALA A 173 -16.19 4.13 -14.25
N MET A 174 -16.75 5.13 -13.57
CA MET A 174 -16.05 5.93 -12.56
C MET A 174 -15.56 5.07 -11.39
N VAL A 175 -16.46 4.33 -10.74
CA VAL A 175 -16.11 3.55 -9.54
C VAL A 175 -15.11 2.48 -9.91
N ASN A 176 -15.27 1.81 -11.06
CA ASN A 176 -14.36 0.77 -11.49
C ASN A 176 -12.99 1.32 -11.88
N VAL A 177 -12.94 2.44 -12.61
CA VAL A 177 -11.66 3.06 -13.03
C VAL A 177 -10.91 3.61 -11.83
N THR A 178 -11.58 4.36 -10.94
CA THR A 178 -10.92 4.90 -9.74
C THR A 178 -10.45 3.78 -8.82
N ALA A 179 -11.27 2.75 -8.58
CA ALA A 179 -10.86 1.58 -7.80
C ALA A 179 -9.65 0.85 -8.41
N ALA A 180 -9.66 0.63 -9.73
CA ALA A 180 -8.54 -0.02 -10.43
C ALA A 180 -7.24 0.78 -10.32
N VAL A 181 -7.31 2.10 -10.47
CA VAL A 181 -6.16 3.01 -10.30
C VAL A 181 -5.63 2.96 -8.88
N PHE A 182 -6.52 3.03 -7.87
CA PHE A 182 -6.13 2.91 -6.47
C PHE A 182 -5.44 1.58 -6.16
N ILE A 183 -6.00 0.45 -6.62
CA ILE A 183 -5.41 -0.87 -6.43
C ILE A 183 -4.01 -0.94 -7.06
N THR A 184 -3.86 -0.41 -8.28
CA THR A 184 -2.59 -0.43 -9.02
C THR A 184 -1.53 0.39 -8.29
N GLU A 185 -1.85 1.60 -7.85
CA GLU A 185 -0.91 2.45 -7.11
C GLU A 185 -0.61 1.92 -5.71
N THR A 186 -1.60 1.36 -5.00
CA THR A 186 -1.35 0.70 -3.71
C THR A 186 -0.40 -0.48 -3.87
N ASN A 187 -0.55 -1.28 -4.92
CA ASN A 187 0.38 -2.37 -5.21
C ASN A 187 1.78 -1.87 -5.55
N ARG A 188 1.89 -0.78 -6.31
CA ARG A 188 3.18 -0.15 -6.63
C ARG A 188 3.89 0.36 -5.38
N VAL A 189 3.19 1.11 -4.52
CA VAL A 189 3.76 1.61 -3.26
C VAL A 189 4.13 0.47 -2.32
N ALA A 190 3.31 -0.58 -2.24
CA ALA A 190 3.64 -1.75 -1.44
C ALA A 190 4.83 -2.56 -1.99
N ALA A 191 5.15 -2.43 -3.28
CA ALA A 191 6.32 -3.03 -3.90
C ALA A 191 7.59 -2.18 -3.71
N GLU A 192 7.45 -0.85 -3.70
CA GLU A 192 8.55 0.10 -3.50
C GLU A 192 8.90 0.34 -2.01
N ASP A 193 7.97 0.09 -1.09
CA ASP A 193 8.24 0.22 0.35
C ASP A 193 9.06 -0.97 0.86
N ASP A 194 10.35 -0.72 1.10
CA ASP A 194 11.32 -1.73 1.55
C ASP A 194 10.85 -2.49 2.80
N GLU A 195 10.21 -1.83 3.77
CA GLU A 195 9.73 -2.50 4.99
C GLU A 195 8.58 -3.47 4.67
N VAL A 196 7.68 -3.06 3.78
CA VAL A 196 6.57 -3.90 3.33
C VAL A 196 7.06 -5.06 2.47
N MET A 197 8.03 -4.80 1.59
CA MET A 197 8.66 -5.83 0.78
C MET A 197 9.39 -6.85 1.66
N ILE A 198 10.17 -6.39 2.64
CA ILE A 198 10.86 -7.25 3.62
C ILE A 198 9.84 -8.09 4.39
N MET A 199 8.76 -7.48 4.89
CA MET A 199 7.71 -8.19 5.62
C MET A 199 6.99 -9.23 4.73
N ARG A 200 6.72 -8.92 3.46
CA ARG A 200 6.12 -9.87 2.51
C ARG A 200 7.06 -11.03 2.21
N LYS A 201 8.34 -10.75 1.95
CA LYS A 201 9.38 -11.77 1.74
C LYS A 201 9.53 -12.66 2.97
N GLU A 202 9.56 -12.09 4.16
CA GLU A 202 9.67 -12.86 5.40
C GLU A 202 8.44 -13.72 5.66
N ARG A 203 7.22 -13.20 5.42
CA ARG A 203 6.00 -14.02 5.52
C ARG A 203 5.97 -15.16 4.51
N ALA A 204 6.38 -14.91 3.26
CA ALA A 204 6.48 -15.95 2.25
C ALA A 204 7.53 -17.01 2.64
N ARG A 205 8.70 -16.58 3.15
CA ARG A 205 9.75 -17.45 3.68
C ARG A 205 9.24 -18.33 4.80
N GLN A 206 8.58 -17.73 5.81
CA GLN A 206 7.99 -18.47 6.93
C GLN A 206 6.89 -19.44 6.51
N GLY A 207 6.04 -19.04 5.55
CA GLY A 207 5.01 -19.92 4.99
C GLY A 207 5.62 -21.16 4.31
N SER A 208 6.67 -20.97 3.52
CA SER A 208 7.40 -22.05 2.84
C SER A 208 8.09 -22.97 3.86
N THR A 209 8.78 -22.41 4.86
CA THR A 209 9.41 -23.16 5.95
C THR A 209 8.40 -23.99 6.74
N ARG A 210 7.20 -23.45 7.01
CA ARG A 210 6.14 -24.20 7.70
C ARG A 210 5.61 -25.38 6.89
N ARG A 211 5.43 -25.19 5.57
CA ARG A 211 4.98 -26.26 4.66
C ARG A 211 6.01 -27.36 4.52
N LEU A 212 7.28 -26.99 4.34
CA LEU A 212 8.39 -27.95 4.29
C LEU A 212 8.45 -28.73 5.62
N LYS A 213 8.33 -28.05 6.77
CA LYS A 213 8.28 -28.71 8.08
C LYS A 213 7.12 -29.69 8.22
N ALA A 214 5.91 -29.29 7.82
CA ALA A 214 4.74 -30.15 7.89
C ALA A 214 4.90 -31.41 7.01
N ALA A 215 5.48 -31.26 5.81
CA ALA A 215 5.67 -32.39 4.90
C ALA A 215 6.73 -33.39 5.42
N PHE A 216 7.77 -32.91 6.10
CA PHE A 216 8.74 -33.79 6.77
C PHE A 216 8.15 -34.48 8.01
N GLU A 217 7.31 -33.79 8.79
CA GLU A 217 6.60 -34.37 9.94
C GLU A 217 5.63 -35.49 9.50
N GLU A 218 4.94 -35.33 8.37
CA GLU A 218 4.00 -36.31 7.81
C GLU A 218 4.69 -37.62 7.40
N LEU A 219 5.97 -37.54 7.01
CA LEU A 219 6.79 -38.70 6.65
C LEU A 219 7.39 -39.44 7.86
N GLY A 220 7.02 -39.07 9.09
CA GLY A 220 7.36 -39.80 10.31
C GLY A 220 8.69 -39.39 10.95
N HIS A 221 9.38 -38.38 10.43
CA HIS A 221 10.62 -37.86 11.00
C HIS A 221 10.31 -36.72 11.98
N SER A 222 9.92 -37.09 13.21
CA SER A 222 9.81 -36.16 14.34
C SER A 222 11.11 -35.98 15.13
N GLU A 223 12.08 -36.87 14.90
CA GLU A 223 13.40 -36.80 15.51
C GLU A 223 14.24 -35.76 14.76
N GLY A 224 14.96 -34.92 15.49
CA GLY A 224 15.60 -33.71 14.96
C GLY A 224 16.71 -33.91 13.92
N THR A 225 16.89 -35.12 13.39
CA THR A 225 17.92 -35.51 12.42
C THR A 225 17.31 -36.30 11.27
N VAL A 226 17.79 -36.07 10.05
CA VAL A 226 17.39 -36.75 8.81
C VAL A 226 18.58 -37.54 8.28
N SER A 227 18.40 -38.83 8.02
CA SER A 227 19.42 -39.66 7.37
C SER A 227 19.37 -39.55 5.84
N TRP A 228 20.43 -39.97 5.16
CA TRP A 228 20.46 -39.95 3.69
C TRP A 228 19.38 -40.85 3.06
N GLU A 229 19.11 -42.00 3.68
CA GLU A 229 18.12 -42.97 3.21
C GLU A 229 16.70 -42.40 3.31
N ASP A 230 16.41 -41.75 4.44
CA ASP A 230 15.15 -41.04 4.67
C ASP A 230 14.98 -39.90 3.65
N PHE A 231 16.04 -39.16 3.40
CA PHE A 231 16.05 -38.09 2.41
C PHE A 231 15.82 -38.64 0.99
N GLN A 232 16.39 -39.78 0.64
CA GLN A 232 16.23 -40.39 -0.68
C GLN A 232 14.79 -40.90 -0.88
N GLN A 233 14.15 -41.42 0.17
CA GLN A 233 12.74 -41.78 0.16
C GLN A 233 11.84 -40.53 0.04
N PHE A 234 12.16 -39.48 0.78
CA PHE A 234 11.51 -38.17 0.73
C PHE A 234 11.58 -37.52 -0.67
N ALA A 235 12.76 -37.53 -1.28
CA ALA A 235 13.01 -36.99 -2.61
C ALA A 235 12.38 -37.83 -3.74
N SER A 236 12.02 -39.09 -3.45
CA SER A 236 11.38 -39.99 -4.41
C SER A 236 9.87 -39.85 -4.46
N ASP A 237 9.25 -39.28 -3.42
CA ASP A 237 7.80 -39.03 -3.36
C ASP A 237 7.36 -37.98 -4.40
N ASP A 238 6.34 -38.31 -5.18
CA ASP A 238 5.82 -37.46 -6.24
C ASP A 238 5.14 -36.19 -5.71
N VAL A 239 4.53 -36.25 -4.51
CA VAL A 239 3.96 -35.07 -3.84
C VAL A 239 5.08 -34.09 -3.47
N MET A 240 6.20 -34.62 -2.99
CA MET A 240 7.36 -33.83 -2.60
C MET A 240 8.10 -33.25 -3.80
N LYS A 241 8.26 -34.01 -4.89
CA LYS A 241 8.84 -33.48 -6.14
C LYS A 241 8.04 -32.30 -6.67
N GLN A 242 6.70 -32.38 -6.63
CA GLN A 242 5.84 -31.27 -7.03
C GLN A 242 5.97 -30.08 -6.08
N PHE A 243 6.10 -30.32 -4.77
CA PHE A 243 6.34 -29.26 -3.79
C PHE A 243 7.68 -28.56 -4.00
N LEU A 244 8.78 -29.31 -4.14
CA LEU A 244 10.12 -28.80 -4.41
C LEU A 244 10.17 -28.02 -5.73
N ALA A 245 9.51 -28.53 -6.78
CA ALA A 245 9.36 -27.81 -8.04
C ALA A 245 8.58 -26.49 -7.90
N THR A 246 7.57 -26.45 -7.02
CA THR A 246 6.81 -25.22 -6.73
C THR A 246 7.65 -24.20 -5.95
N GLU A 247 8.63 -24.66 -5.18
CA GLU A 247 9.51 -23.82 -4.37
C GLU A 247 10.83 -23.43 -5.08
N ASP A 248 10.96 -23.72 -6.40
CA ASP A 248 12.17 -23.53 -7.23
C ASP A 248 13.41 -24.29 -6.69
N LEU A 249 13.22 -25.54 -6.28
CA LEU A 249 14.27 -26.43 -5.78
C LEU A 249 14.38 -27.69 -6.63
N GLU A 250 15.58 -28.00 -7.13
CA GLU A 250 15.85 -29.26 -7.82
C GLU A 250 16.31 -30.35 -6.85
N VAL A 251 15.85 -31.58 -7.07
CA VAL A 251 16.19 -32.74 -6.23
C VAL A 251 17.69 -33.04 -6.25
N SER A 252 18.37 -32.80 -7.38
CA SER A 252 19.82 -32.90 -7.54
C SER A 252 20.59 -31.97 -6.60
N ASP A 253 20.10 -30.74 -6.43
CA ASP A 253 20.73 -29.72 -5.59
C ASP A 253 20.66 -30.09 -4.11
N LEU A 254 19.54 -30.70 -3.70
CA LEU A 254 19.34 -31.15 -2.33
C LEU A 254 20.28 -32.30 -1.95
N GLY A 255 20.62 -33.18 -2.91
CA GLY A 255 21.57 -34.26 -2.69
C GLY A 255 22.97 -33.74 -2.40
N GLN A 256 23.44 -32.76 -3.18
CA GLN A 256 24.70 -32.07 -2.89
C GLN A 256 24.63 -31.31 -1.57
N LEU A 257 23.52 -30.63 -1.29
CA LEU A 257 23.34 -29.88 -0.06
C LEU A 257 23.45 -30.77 1.19
N PHE A 258 22.85 -31.97 1.15
CA PHE A 258 22.97 -32.95 2.23
C PHE A 258 24.44 -33.35 2.44
N SER A 259 25.15 -33.69 1.35
CA SER A 259 26.57 -34.07 1.42
C SER A 259 27.49 -32.95 1.92
N MET A 260 27.09 -31.68 1.76
CA MET A 260 27.85 -30.53 2.25
C MET A 260 27.64 -30.27 3.75
N MET A 261 26.53 -30.73 4.34
CA MET A 261 26.24 -30.54 5.76
C MET A 261 26.54 -31.77 6.61
N ASP A 262 26.58 -32.96 6.00
CA ASP A 262 26.96 -34.19 6.68
C ASP A 262 28.39 -34.06 7.22
N THR A 263 28.52 -34.19 8.54
CA THR A 263 29.80 -34.15 9.25
C THR A 263 30.54 -35.49 9.26
N GLY A 264 30.01 -36.48 8.54
CA GLY A 264 30.58 -37.83 8.39
C GLY A 264 29.86 -38.89 9.22
N ASP A 265 28.76 -38.54 9.88
CA ASP A 265 27.89 -39.41 10.65
C ASP A 265 26.65 -39.90 9.86
N GLY A 266 26.47 -39.41 8.62
CA GLY A 266 25.39 -39.84 7.74
C GLY A 266 24.02 -39.27 8.10
N THR A 267 23.98 -38.31 9.03
CA THR A 267 22.75 -37.65 9.50
C THR A 267 22.92 -36.13 9.54
N VAL A 268 21.85 -35.40 9.26
CA VAL A 268 21.86 -33.93 9.30
C VAL A 268 20.73 -33.43 10.18
N ASN A 269 20.98 -32.41 11.00
CA ASN A 269 19.93 -31.79 11.79
C ASN A 269 18.84 -31.21 10.88
N PHE A 270 17.60 -31.54 11.17
CA PHE A 270 16.44 -31.14 10.37
C PHE A 270 16.30 -29.62 10.27
N GLN A 271 16.48 -28.88 11.37
CA GLN A 271 16.34 -27.43 11.35
C GLN A 271 17.44 -26.77 10.51
N ASP A 272 18.66 -27.31 10.60
CA ASP A 272 19.79 -26.83 9.82
C ASP A 272 19.62 -27.17 8.33
N PHE A 273 19.07 -28.35 8.04
CA PHE A 273 18.76 -28.75 6.67
C PHE A 273 17.70 -27.85 6.03
N VAL A 274 16.59 -27.62 6.72
CA VAL A 274 15.54 -26.69 6.25
C VAL A 274 16.08 -25.28 6.09
N ALA A 275 16.94 -24.81 7.02
CA ALA A 275 17.58 -23.51 6.92
C ALA A 275 18.52 -23.43 5.70
N ALA A 276 19.28 -24.48 5.41
CA ALA A 276 20.17 -24.58 4.26
C ALA A 276 19.41 -24.60 2.93
N ILE A 277 18.31 -25.36 2.85
CA ILE A 277 17.41 -25.37 1.68
C ILE A 277 16.85 -23.97 1.43
N MET A 278 16.37 -23.30 2.48
CA MET A 278 15.83 -21.95 2.37
C MET A 278 16.91 -20.88 2.07
N ALA A 279 18.16 -21.13 2.45
CA ALA A 279 19.29 -20.23 2.18
C ALA A 279 19.83 -20.36 0.75
N ASN A 280 19.79 -21.57 0.19
CA ASN A 280 20.20 -21.88 -1.19
C ASN A 280 19.06 -21.86 -2.19
N ARG A 281 17.87 -21.41 -1.78
CA ARG A 281 16.73 -21.21 -2.67
C ARG A 281 17.00 -20.09 -3.69
N GLY A 282 16.84 -20.42 -4.96
CA GLY A 282 17.02 -19.51 -6.10
C GLY A 282 18.48 -19.40 -6.59
N PHE A 283 18.70 -18.60 -7.64
CA PHE A 283 20.03 -18.44 -8.23
C PHE A 283 21.06 -17.91 -7.21
N ALA A 284 22.30 -18.38 -7.32
CA ALA A 284 23.42 -17.89 -6.51
C ALA A 284 23.41 -16.35 -6.50
N LYS A 285 23.21 -15.75 -5.32
CA LYS A 285 23.19 -14.29 -5.18
C LYS A 285 24.51 -13.74 -5.71
N ASN A 286 24.49 -12.61 -6.44
CA ASN A 286 25.71 -11.97 -6.94
C ASN A 286 26.80 -11.80 -5.87
N ILE A 287 26.41 -11.59 -4.61
CA ILE A 287 27.34 -11.50 -3.48
C ILE A 287 28.10 -12.81 -3.22
N ASN A 288 27.47 -13.97 -3.40
CA ASN A 288 28.11 -15.28 -3.24
C ASN A 288 29.13 -15.52 -4.37
N LEU A 289 28.82 -15.10 -5.60
CA LEU A 289 29.77 -15.14 -6.72
C LEU A 289 30.97 -14.22 -6.47
N VAL A 290 30.75 -13.02 -5.96
CA VAL A 290 31.84 -12.10 -5.58
C VAL A 290 32.69 -12.69 -4.46
N SER A 291 32.06 -13.34 -3.46
CA SER A 291 32.77 -14.05 -2.38
C SER A 291 33.64 -15.17 -2.96
N LEU A 292 33.08 -16.01 -3.84
CA LEU A 292 33.81 -17.09 -4.51
C LEU A 292 35.01 -16.58 -5.32
N VAL A 293 34.83 -15.52 -6.10
CA VAL A 293 35.92 -14.88 -6.86
C VAL A 293 37.01 -14.35 -5.94
N THR A 294 36.62 -13.79 -4.79
CA THR A 294 37.57 -13.28 -3.79
C THR A 294 38.35 -14.42 -3.16
N THR A 295 37.69 -15.52 -2.77
CA THR A 295 38.35 -16.72 -2.23
C THR A 295 39.28 -17.36 -3.27
N ALA A 296 38.86 -17.44 -4.54
CA ALA A 296 39.69 -17.96 -5.61
C ALA A 296 40.96 -17.11 -5.84
N ARG A 297 40.84 -15.77 -5.76
CA ARG A 297 42.01 -14.87 -5.79
C ARG A 297 42.94 -15.09 -4.60
N ASP A 298 42.40 -15.24 -3.40
CA ASP A 298 43.22 -15.49 -2.20
C ASP A 298 43.95 -16.85 -2.31
N MET A 299 43.27 -17.89 -2.81
CA MET A 299 43.90 -19.18 -3.08
C MET A 299 45.01 -19.08 -4.12
N SER A 300 44.80 -18.33 -5.22
CA SER A 300 45.83 -18.09 -6.23
C SER A 300 47.06 -17.38 -5.65
N ALA A 301 46.84 -16.36 -4.83
CA ALA A 301 47.93 -15.63 -4.18
C ALA A 301 48.74 -16.50 -3.21
N ARG A 302 48.06 -17.40 -2.47
CA ARG A 302 48.73 -18.38 -1.60
C ARG A 302 49.53 -19.40 -2.39
N LEU A 303 49.02 -19.88 -3.53
CA LEU A 303 49.75 -20.80 -4.41
C LEU A 303 51.01 -20.15 -4.99
N GLU A 304 50.94 -18.91 -5.48
CA GLU A 304 52.12 -18.17 -5.95
C GLU A 304 53.16 -17.95 -4.85
N ALA A 305 52.71 -17.71 -3.62
CA ALA A 305 53.61 -17.57 -2.47
C ALA A 305 54.31 -18.89 -2.11
N ILE A 306 53.61 -20.03 -2.23
CA ILE A 306 54.18 -21.37 -2.03
C ILE A 306 55.17 -21.70 -3.14
N GLU A 307 54.84 -21.41 -4.40
CA GLU A 307 55.71 -21.61 -5.56
C GLU A 307 57.02 -20.82 -5.42
N LYS A 308 56.94 -19.53 -5.05
CA LYS A 308 58.14 -18.71 -4.77
C LYS A 308 59.01 -19.30 -3.66
N ARG A 309 58.41 -19.86 -2.61
CA ARG A 309 59.15 -20.50 -1.50
C ARG A 309 59.83 -21.80 -1.93
N LEU A 310 59.19 -22.60 -2.79
CA LEU A 310 59.76 -23.83 -3.34
C LEU A 310 60.91 -23.54 -4.30
N CYS A 311 60.79 -22.52 -5.16
CA CYS A 311 61.88 -22.09 -6.04
C CYS A 311 63.07 -21.51 -5.26
N ALA A 312 62.83 -20.80 -4.15
CA ALA A 312 63.91 -20.25 -3.32
C ALA A 312 64.66 -21.33 -2.50
N GLY A 313 64.01 -22.46 -2.19
CA GLY A 313 64.63 -23.59 -1.47
C GLY A 313 65.35 -24.61 -2.35
N SER A 314 65.35 -24.43 -3.68
CA SER A 314 65.99 -25.34 -4.64
C SER A 314 67.34 -24.83 -5.17
N CYS A 315 67.93 -23.81 -4.52
CA CYS A 315 69.30 -23.33 -4.75
C CYS A 315 70.26 -23.82 -3.65
#